data_AF-A0A2S9WVV4-F1
#
_entry.id   AF-A0A2S9WVV4-F1
#
_cell.length_a   1.000
_cell.length_b   1.000
_cell.length_c   1.000
_cell.angle_alpha   90.00
_cell.angle_beta   90.00
_cell.angle_gamma   90.00
#
_symmetry.space_group_name_H-M   'P 1'
#
loop_
_entity.id
_entity.type
_entity.pdbx_description
1 polymer ?
#
loop_
_entity_poly.entity_id
_entity_poly.type
_entity_poly.pdbx_seq_one_letter_code
_entity_poly.pdbx_strand_id
1 'polypeptide(L)'
;MVKEMKESYEKGTAVFYASIGNALFFIWVYLTYVFEIDWVIAGVFHELLMIPMIIAAPVLLITSIWMLLQKPFQWTVVVSLVLTAFVTVAITYLFYRDFSS
;
A
#
# COMPACT_ATOMS: atom_id res chain seq x y z
N MET A 1 26.55 2.75 14.47
CA MET A 1 26.76 2.27 13.08
C MET A 1 26.13 0.91 12.80
N VAL A 2 26.63 -0.24 13.30
CA VAL A 2 26.07 -1.57 12.94
C VAL A 2 24.62 -1.77 13.44
N LYS A 3 24.32 -1.32 14.66
CA LYS A 3 22.97 -1.39 15.24
C LYS A 3 21.94 -0.54 14.46
N GLU A 4 22.34 0.68 14.07
CA GLU A 4 21.49 1.61 13.30
C GLU A 4 21.21 1.09 11.89
N MET A 5 22.21 0.47 11.24
CA MET A 5 22.02 -0.17 9.93
C MET A 5 21.06 -1.36 10.01
N LYS A 6 21.15 -2.18 11.06
CA LYS A 6 20.23 -3.32 11.27
C LYS A 6 18.80 -2.84 11.49
N GLU A 7 18.59 -1.84 12.33
CA GLU A 7 17.27 -1.27 12.62
C GLU A 7 16.63 -0.63 11.36
N SER A 8 17.44 0.07 10.56
CA SER A 8 16.99 0.63 9.28
C SER A 8 16.52 -0.46 8.30
N TYR A 9 17.21 -1.61 8.26
CA TYR A 9 16.85 -2.75 7.41
C TYR A 9 15.55 -3.44 7.86
N GLU A 10 15.37 -3.62 9.18
CA GLU A 10 14.14 -4.19 9.74
C GLU A 10 12.94 -3.29 9.43
N LYS A 11 13.09 -1.98 9.57
CA LYS A 11 12.06 -1.00 9.19
C LYS A 11 11.72 -1.07 7.70
N GLY A 12 12.72 -1.14 6.81
CA GLY A 12 12.48 -1.21 5.36
C GLY A 12 11.78 -2.50 4.94
N THR A 13 12.09 -3.60 5.64
CA THR A 13 11.41 -4.89 5.46
C THR A 13 9.96 -4.84 5.92
N ALA A 14 9.67 -4.17 7.05
CA ALA A 14 8.30 -3.98 7.52
C ALA A 14 7.47 -3.13 6.55
N VAL A 15 8.04 -2.02 6.05
CA VAL A 15 7.39 -1.17 5.03
C VAL A 15 7.11 -1.98 3.76
N PHE A 16 8.05 -2.82 3.33
CA PHE A 16 7.87 -3.72 2.19
C PHE A 16 6.69 -4.68 2.33
N TYR A 17 6.59 -5.39 3.45
CA TYR A 17 5.45 -6.28 3.68
C TYR A 17 4.13 -5.52 3.79
N ALA A 18 4.12 -4.35 4.43
CA ALA A 18 2.93 -3.51 4.50
C ALA A 18 2.49 -3.02 3.12
N SER A 19 3.43 -2.62 2.25
CA SER A 19 3.15 -2.25 0.86
C SER A 19 2.56 -3.41 0.06
N ILE A 20 3.13 -4.62 0.18
CA ILE A 20 2.58 -5.82 -0.46
C ILE A 20 1.16 -6.08 0.03
N GLY A 21 0.93 -6.07 1.34
CA GLY A 21 -0.40 -6.29 1.91
C GLY A 21 -1.41 -5.25 1.40
N ASN A 22 -0.99 -3.99 1.27
CA ASN A 22 -1.83 -2.93 0.74
C ASN A 22 -2.19 -3.15 -0.73
N ALA A 23 -1.23 -3.50 -1.59
CA ALA A 23 -1.52 -3.81 -2.98
C ALA A 23 -2.40 -5.06 -3.14
N LEU A 24 -2.11 -6.13 -2.39
CA LEU A 24 -2.91 -7.36 -2.44
C LEU A 24 -4.35 -7.12 -2.01
N PHE A 25 -4.59 -6.26 -1.03
CA PHE A 25 -5.94 -5.86 -0.64
C PHE A 25 -6.68 -5.20 -1.81
N PHE A 26 -6.09 -4.20 -2.47
CA PHE A 26 -6.76 -3.53 -3.60
C PHE A 26 -6.91 -4.43 -4.82
N ILE A 27 -5.98 -5.35 -5.06
CA ILE A 27 -6.14 -6.41 -6.08
C ILE A 27 -7.32 -7.30 -5.72
N TRP A 28 -7.43 -7.74 -4.48
CA TRP A 28 -8.54 -8.57 -4.02
C TRP A 28 -9.88 -7.84 -4.18
N VAL A 29 -9.96 -6.57 -3.76
CA VAL A 29 -11.13 -5.70 -3.97
C VAL A 29 -11.52 -5.61 -5.45
N TYR A 30 -10.53 -5.38 -6.31
CA TYR A 30 -10.78 -5.31 -7.76
C TYR A 30 -11.32 -6.63 -8.31
N LEU A 31 -10.75 -7.77 -7.90
CA LEU A 31 -11.23 -9.09 -8.31
C LEU A 31 -12.64 -9.37 -7.80
N THR A 32 -12.95 -9.04 -6.55
CA THR A 32 -14.31 -9.22 -6.01
C THR A 32 -15.35 -8.38 -6.75
N TYR A 33 -14.96 -7.18 -7.20
CA TYR A 33 -15.82 -6.32 -8.01
C TYR A 33 -16.02 -6.86 -9.43
N VAL A 34 -14.95 -7.29 -10.11
CA VAL A 34 -15.01 -7.79 -11.50
C VAL A 34 -15.75 -9.12 -11.62
N PHE A 35 -15.62 -10.00 -10.63
CA PHE A 35 -16.25 -11.32 -10.63
C PHE A 35 -17.60 -11.35 -9.89
N GLU A 36 -18.13 -10.20 -9.46
CA GLU A 36 -19.42 -10.07 -8.75
C GLU A 36 -19.54 -11.08 -7.60
N ILE A 37 -18.50 -11.14 -6.75
CA ILE A 37 -18.43 -12.12 -5.67
C ILE A 37 -19.30 -11.64 -4.49
N ASP A 38 -20.51 -12.18 -4.39
CA ASP A 38 -21.52 -11.79 -3.38
C ASP A 38 -21.35 -12.46 -2.01
N TRP A 39 -20.12 -12.78 -1.61
CA TRP A 39 -19.89 -13.40 -0.31
C TRP A 39 -20.03 -12.37 0.81
N VAL A 40 -21.02 -12.57 1.69
CA VAL A 40 -21.29 -11.68 2.84
C VAL A 40 -20.02 -11.39 3.65
N ILE A 41 -19.20 -12.41 3.89
CA ILE A 41 -17.94 -12.26 4.63
C ILE A 41 -16.95 -11.36 3.88
N ALA A 42 -16.84 -11.51 2.55
CA ALA A 42 -15.98 -10.65 1.73
C ALA A 42 -16.45 -9.19 1.80
N GLY A 43 -17.77 -8.94 1.74
CA GLY A 43 -18.36 -7.61 1.93
C GLY A 43 -18.01 -6.98 3.28
N VAL A 44 -18.14 -7.73 4.38
CA VAL A 44 -17.78 -7.23 5.73
C VAL A 44 -16.32 -6.84 5.83
N PHE A 45 -15.41 -7.69 5.33
CA PHE A 45 -13.97 -7.36 5.34
C PHE A 45 -13.65 -6.19 4.41
N HIS A 46 -14.35 -6.06 3.29
CA HIS A 46 -14.19 -4.95 2.38
C HIS A 46 -14.52 -3.64 3.07
N GLU A 47 -15.69 -3.51 3.70
CA GLU A 47 -16.09 -2.30 4.42
C GLU A 47 -15.17 -1.98 5.60
N LEU A 48 -14.79 -2.99 6.39
CA LEU A 48 -13.96 -2.80 7.57
C LEU A 48 -12.54 -2.35 7.22
N LEU A 49 -11.96 -2.93 6.17
CA LEU A 49 -10.56 -2.70 5.81
C LEU A 49 -10.38 -1.60 4.76
N MET A 50 -11.42 -1.18 4.05
CA MET A 50 -11.28 -0.19 2.97
C MET A 50 -10.69 1.13 3.47
N ILE A 51 -11.29 1.75 4.51
CA ILE A 51 -10.81 3.02 5.06
C ILE A 51 -9.35 2.92 5.54
N PRO A 52 -8.96 1.96 6.41
CA PRO A 52 -7.58 1.89 6.87
C PRO A 52 -6.60 1.61 5.73
N MET A 53 -6.99 0.86 4.71
CA MET A 53 -6.11 0.54 3.57
C MET A 53 -5.96 1.70 2.58
N ILE A 54 -7.01 2.51 2.40
CA ILE A 54 -6.92 3.77 1.64
C ILE A 54 -5.98 4.74 2.33
N ILE A 55 -6.05 4.86 3.66
CA ILE A 55 -5.15 5.73 4.44
C ILE A 55 -3.72 5.17 4.45
N ALA A 56 -3.56 3.84 4.48
CA ALA A 56 -2.25 3.20 4.47
C ALA A 56 -1.45 3.52 3.21
N ALA A 57 -2.09 3.62 2.03
CA ALA A 57 -1.41 3.89 0.76
C ALA A 57 -0.56 5.19 0.76
N PRO A 58 -1.11 6.39 1.04
CA PRO A 58 -0.34 7.63 1.10
C PRO A 58 0.65 7.64 2.28
N VAL A 59 0.31 7.01 3.41
CA VAL A 59 1.23 6.91 4.55
C VAL A 59 2.46 6.09 4.19
N LEU A 60 2.28 4.92 3.57
CA LEU A 60 3.36 4.05 3.12
C LEU A 60 4.21 4.70 2.01
N LEU A 61 3.58 5.51 1.16
CA LEU A 61 4.28 6.30 0.16
C LEU A 61 5.22 7.33 0.81
N ILE A 62 4.70 8.13 1.75
CA ILE A 62 5.49 9.14 2.47
C ILE A 62 6.62 8.50 3.26
N THR A 63 6.35 7.40 3.97
CA THR A 63 7.38 6.70 4.75
C THR A 63 8.45 6.09 3.84
N SER A 64 8.07 5.52 2.69
CA SER A 64 9.03 5.00 1.72
C SER A 64 9.92 6.10 1.15
N ILE A 65 9.36 7.28 0.80
CA ILE A 65 10.14 8.44 0.34
C ILE A 65 11.13 8.87 1.42
N TRP A 66 10.64 9.03 2.65
CA TRP A 66 11.46 9.44 3.79
C TRP A 66 12.62 8.48 4.06
N MET A 67 12.37 7.17 4.00
CA MET A 67 13.39 6.15 4.19
C MET A 67 14.43 6.13 3.06
N LEU A 68 14.04 6.45 1.83
CA LEU A 68 14.94 6.52 0.68
C LEU A 68 15.90 7.72 0.77
N LEU A 69 15.45 8.81 1.41
CA LEU A 69 16.28 9.98 1.71
C LEU A 69 17.28 9.70 2.85
N GLN A 70 17.06 8.66 3.65
CA GLN A 70 18.00 8.19 4.66
C GLN A 70 18.97 7.17 4.06
N LYS A 71 20.28 7.30 4.37
CA LYS A 71 21.27 6.25 4.06
C LYS A 71 21.16 5.16 5.15
N PRO A 72 21.36 3.87 4.83
CA PRO A 72 21.77 3.30 3.53
C PRO A 72 20.60 3.04 2.58
N PHE A 73 20.89 3.08 1.27
CA PHE A 73 19.93 2.74 0.21
C PHE A 73 19.47 1.28 0.34
N GLN A 74 18.17 1.04 0.25
CA GLN A 74 17.55 -0.27 0.36
C GLN A 74 16.61 -0.52 -0.82
N TRP A 75 16.87 -1.59 -1.59
CA TRP A 75 16.03 -1.97 -2.72
C TRP A 75 14.58 -2.30 -2.33
N THR A 76 14.38 -2.85 -1.14
CA THR A 76 13.03 -3.14 -0.60
C THR A 76 12.20 -1.87 -0.52
N VAL A 77 12.76 -0.77 -0.02
CA VAL A 77 12.09 0.55 0.08
C VAL A 77 11.75 1.11 -1.31
N VAL A 78 12.63 0.92 -2.30
CA VAL A 78 12.36 1.36 -3.70
C VAL A 78 11.16 0.61 -4.27
N VAL A 79 11.12 -0.71 -4.10
CA VAL A 79 9.99 -1.53 -4.59
C VAL A 79 8.70 -1.14 -3.87
N SER A 80 8.74 -0.94 -2.55
CA SER A 80 7.61 -0.43 -1.77
C SER A 80 7.08 0.89 -2.30
N LEU A 81 7.99 1.82 -2.61
CA LEU A 81 7.65 3.14 -3.13
C LEU A 81 6.95 3.06 -4.49
N VAL A 82 7.48 2.28 -5.43
CA VAL A 82 6.86 2.11 -6.76
C VAL A 82 5.47 1.49 -6.62
N LEU A 83 5.36 0.46 -5.79
CA LEU A 83 4.12 -0.29 -5.58
C LEU A 83 3.04 0.59 -4.92
N THR A 84 3.39 1.32 -3.87
CA THR A 84 2.47 2.24 -3.17
C THR A 84 2.12 3.45 -4.02
N ALA A 85 3.04 3.97 -4.84
CA ALA A 85 2.76 5.04 -5.79
C ALA A 85 1.73 4.60 -6.84
N PHE A 86 1.90 3.41 -7.40
CA PHE A 86 0.95 2.85 -8.34
C PHE A 86 -0.45 2.70 -7.72
N VAL A 87 -0.53 2.09 -6.52
CA VAL A 87 -1.79 1.92 -5.79
C VAL A 87 -2.44 3.28 -5.50
N THR A 88 -1.68 4.25 -5.01
CA THR A 88 -2.18 5.60 -4.69
C THR A 88 -2.74 6.28 -5.94
N VAL A 89 -2.01 6.27 -7.05
CA VAL A 89 -2.46 6.86 -8.32
C VAL A 89 -3.71 6.17 -8.84
N ALA A 90 -3.77 4.84 -8.79
CA ALA A 90 -4.95 4.09 -9.23
C ALA A 90 -6.19 4.44 -8.39
N ILE A 91 -6.06 4.49 -7.06
CA ILE A 91 -7.14 4.88 -6.16
C ILE A 91 -7.59 6.31 -6.44
N THR A 92 -6.64 7.26 -6.48
CA THR A 92 -6.96 8.67 -6.76
C THR A 92 -7.65 8.85 -8.11
N TYR A 93 -7.20 8.12 -9.14
CA TYR A 93 -7.84 8.14 -10.45
C TYR A 93 -9.28 7.61 -10.41
N LEU A 94 -9.52 6.51 -9.70
CA LEU A 94 -10.87 5.95 -9.54
C LEU A 94 -11.80 6.93 -8.82
N PHE A 95 -11.36 7.51 -7.69
CA PHE A 95 -12.12 8.54 -7.00
C PHE A 95 -12.40 9.75 -7.89
N TYR A 96 -11.38 10.25 -8.61
CA TYR A 96 -11.55 11.40 -9.49
C TYR A 96 -12.57 11.11 -10.59
N ARG A 97 -12.51 9.93 -11.22
CA ARG A 97 -13.47 9.51 -12.24
C ARG A 97 -14.90 9.52 -11.68
N ASP A 98 -15.10 8.93 -10.50
CA ASP A 98 -16.40 8.81 -9.84
C ASP A 98 -17.00 10.17 -9.44
N PHE A 99 -16.16 11.13 -9.00
CA PHE A 99 -16.60 12.51 -8.72
C PHE A 99 -16.85 13.35 -9.98
N SER A 100 -16.27 12.96 -11.12
CA SER A 100 -16.37 13.72 -12.38
C SER A 100 -17.53 13.26 -13.29
N SER A 101 -18.16 12.12 -12.98
CA SER A 101 -19.33 11.57 -13.65
C SER A 101 -20.62 11.98 -12.96
#